data_AF-A0A967VQ58-F1
#
_entry.id   AF-A0A967VQ58-F1
#
_cell.length_a   1.000
_cell.length_b   1.000
_cell.length_c   1.000
_cell.angle_alpha   90.00
_cell.angle_beta   90.00
_cell.angle_gamma   90.00
#
_symmetry.space_group_name_H-M   'P 1'
#
loop_
_entity.id
_entity.type
_entity.pdbx_description
1 polymer ?
#
loop_
_entity_poly.entity_id
_entity_poly.type
_entity_poly.pdbx_seq_one_letter_code
_entity_poly.pdbx_strand_id
1 'polypeptide(L)' 'MSWQSSARTDRGRARPYNEDAYLARPDVGLFVVADGMGGHAAGEVASAIATETIEDIVVA' A
#
# COMPACT_ATOMS: atom_id res chain seq x y z
N MET A 1 4.08 14.89 17.30
CA MET A 1 4.46 13.49 17.58
C MET A 1 4.97 12.89 16.28
N SER A 2 6.13 12.23 16.26
CA SER A 2 6.59 11.48 15.08
C SER A 2 6.72 10.00 15.43
N TRP A 3 6.10 9.14 14.64
CA TRP A 3 6.19 7.69 14.81
C TRP A 3 7.48 7.16 14.17
N GLN A 4 7.98 6.01 14.61
CA GLN A 4 9.00 5.26 13.87
C GLN A 4 8.33 4.07 13.21
N SER A 5 8.61 3.85 11.93
CA SER A 5 7.99 2.78 11.14
C SER A 5 8.96 2.28 10.08
N SER A 6 8.75 1.04 9.62
CA SER A 6 9.44 0.44 8.49
C SER A 6 8.43 -0.41 7.74
N ALA A 7 8.55 -0.45 6.42
CA ALA A 7 7.68 -1.25 5.56
C ALA A 7 8.50 -1.96 4.49
N ARG A 8 8.04 -3.14 4.11
CA ARG A 8 8.64 -3.97 3.06
C ARG A 8 7.54 -4.86 2.50
N THR A 9 7.49 -5.02 1.19
CA THR A 9 6.68 -6.04 0.53
C THR A 9 7.56 -6.96 -0.31
N ASP A 10 7.08 -8.17 -0.55
CA ASP A 10 7.72 -9.19 -1.37
C ASP A 10 6.63 -9.98 -2.11
N ARG A 11 6.85 -10.22 -3.40
CA ARG A 11 5.92 -11.01 -4.24
C ARG A 11 5.69 -12.43 -3.72
N GLY A 12 6.65 -12.94 -2.95
CA GLY A 12 6.73 -14.33 -2.58
C GLY A 12 7.18 -15.21 -3.75
N ARG A 13 6.98 -16.51 -3.56
CA ARG A 13 7.57 -17.56 -4.42
C ARG A 13 6.64 -18.08 -5.51
N ALA A 14 5.34 -17.84 -5.40
CA ALA A 14 4.32 -18.50 -6.22
C ALA A 14 3.68 -17.58 -7.27
N ARG A 15 3.48 -16.30 -6.95
CA ARG A 15 2.79 -15.36 -7.85
C ARG A 15 3.77 -14.74 -8.85
N PRO A 16 3.32 -14.43 -10.08
CA PRO A 16 4.16 -13.78 -11.09
C PRO A 16 4.38 -12.30 -10.80
N TYR A 17 3.43 -11.63 -10.14
CA TYR A 17 3.46 -10.20 -9.80
C TYR A 17 3.07 -9.99 -8.33
N ASN A 18 3.52 -8.87 -7.76
CA ASN A 18 3.14 -8.45 -6.43
C ASN A 18 2.04 -7.41 -6.54
N GLU A 19 0.87 -7.70 -5.99
CA GLU A 19 -0.28 -6.80 -6.04
C GLU A 19 -0.47 -6.05 -4.70
N ASP A 20 0.45 -6.23 -3.74
CA ASP A 20 0.46 -5.50 -2.47
C ASP A 20 0.97 -4.07 -2.65
N ALA A 21 0.30 -3.12 -2.00
CA ALA A 21 0.77 -1.75 -1.80
C ALA A 21 0.78 -1.39 -0.31
N TYR A 22 1.65 -0.46 0.08
CA TYR A 22 1.67 0.09 1.43
C TYR A 22 1.97 1.59 1.41
N LEU A 23 1.51 2.30 2.44
CA LEU A 23 1.83 3.70 2.71
C LEU A 23 2.28 3.83 4.17
N ALA A 24 3.36 4.57 4.41
CA ALA A 24 3.82 4.91 5.75
C ALA A 24 4.08 6.42 5.85
N ARG A 25 3.24 7.11 6.63
CA ARG A 25 3.31 8.54 6.92
C ARG A 25 3.45 8.76 8.43
N PRO A 26 4.65 8.47 9.00
CA PRO A 26 4.90 8.57 10.44
C PRO A 26 4.79 9.99 11.01
N ASP A 27 4.87 11.01 10.15
CA ASP A 27 4.71 12.42 10.48
C ASP A 27 3.27 12.77 10.89
N VAL A 28 2.28 12.06 10.34
CA VAL A 28 0.85 12.22 10.67
C VAL A 28 0.25 10.99 11.35
N GLY A 29 1.03 9.94 11.55
CA GLY A 29 0.57 8.70 12.18
C GLY A 29 -0.36 7.86 11.30
N LEU A 30 -0.24 7.96 9.98
CA LEU A 30 -1.00 7.18 9.01
C LEU A 30 -0.16 6.01 8.47
N PHE A 31 -0.74 4.81 8.51
CA PHE A 31 -0.13 3.59 7.97
C PHE A 31 -1.20 2.75 7.27
N VAL A 32 -0.93 2.31 6.04
CA VAL A 32 -1.89 1.57 5.21
C VAL A 32 -1.18 0.38 4.57
N VAL A 33 -1.88 -0.75 4.48
CA VAL A 33 -1.51 -1.91 3.66
C VAL A 33 -2.74 -2.30 2.86
N ALA A 34 -2.56 -2.52 1.56
CA ALA A 34 -3.62 -2.92 0.63
C ALA A 34 -3.17 -4.14 -0.18
N ASP A 35 -3.94 -5.23 -0.11
CA ASP A 35 -3.77 -6.43 -0.94
C ASP A 35 -4.63 -6.27 -2.19
N GLY A 36 -3.96 -6.13 -3.35
CA GLY A 36 -4.61 -6.00 -4.63
C GLY A 36 -5.08 -7.36 -5.16
N MET A 37 -6.34 -7.44 -5.58
CA MET A 37 -6.88 -8.63 -6.23
C MET A 37 -7.25 -8.34 -7.69
N GLY A 38 -6.72 -9.12 -8.62
CA GLY A 38 -7.07 -8.99 -10.04
C GLY A 38 -6.18 -9.80 -10.97
N GLY A 39 -4.96 -10.15 -10.56
CA GLY A 39 -3.97 -10.79 -11.42
C GLY A 39 -3.70 -9.92 -12.66
N HIS A 40 -3.88 -10.49 -13.86
CA HIS A 40 -3.75 -9.73 -15.11
C HIS A 40 -4.74 -8.55 -15.25
N ALA A 41 -5.78 -8.48 -14.40
CA ALA A 41 -6.74 -7.39 -14.37
C ALA A 41 -6.31 -6.19 -13.50
N ALA A 42 -5.01 -6.09 -13.16
CA ALA A 42 -4.38 -4.95 -12.51
C ALA A 42 -4.71 -4.75 -11.02
N GLY A 43 -4.56 -5.80 -10.20
CA GLY A 43 -4.70 -5.66 -8.75
C GLY A 43 -3.66 -4.71 -8.14
N GLU A 44 -2.45 -4.64 -8.72
CA GLU A 44 -1.42 -3.64 -8.36
C GLU A 44 -1.89 -2.19 -8.52
N VAL A 45 -2.74 -1.92 -9.52
CA VAL A 45 -3.32 -0.58 -9.74
C VAL A 45 -4.39 -0.31 -8.70
N ALA A 46 -5.23 -1.30 -8.40
CA ALA A 46 -6.28 -1.17 -7.40
C ALA A 46 -5.71 -0.89 -5.99
N SER A 47 -4.67 -1.62 -5.58
CA SER A 47 -4.03 -1.42 -4.27
C SER A 47 -3.30 -0.08 -4.17
N ALA A 48 -2.63 0.37 -5.24
CA ALA A 48 -2.01 1.70 -5.31
C ALA A 48 -3.05 2.82 -5.16
N ILE A 49 -4.13 2.78 -5.93
CA ILE A 49 -5.23 3.76 -5.85
C ILE A 49 -5.82 3.81 -4.43
N ALA A 50 -6.00 2.66 -3.79
CA ALA A 50 -6.51 2.61 -2.42
C ALA A 50 -5.56 3.33 -1.44
N THR A 51 -4.26 3.08 -1.52
CA THR A 51 -3.28 3.75 -0.64
C THR A 51 -3.20 5.25 -0.87
N GLU A 52 -3.18 5.69 -2.15
CA GLU A 52 -3.11 7.10 -2.53
C GLU A 52 -4.37 7.86 -2.12
N THR A 53 -5.56 7.27 -2.36
CA THR A 53 -6.84 7.89 -1.99
C THR A 53 -6.96 8.08 -0.48
N ILE A 54 -6.49 7.11 0.31
CA ILE A 54 -6.49 7.23 1.77
C ILE A 54 -5.52 8.33 2.22
N GLU A 55 -4.34 8.44 1.61
CA GLU A 55 -3.41 9.54 1.88
C GLU A 55 -4.07 10.89 1.64
N ASP A 56 -4.67 11.07 0.47
CA ASP A 56 -5.33 12.31 0.08
C ASP A 56 -6.46 12.69 1.05
N ILE A 57 -7.28 11.74 1.50
CA ILE A 57 -8.39 12.03 2.42
C ILE A 57 -7.90 12.38 3.84
N VAL A 58 -6.82 11.75 4.30
CA VAL A 58 -6.35 11.89 5.70
C VAL A 58 -5.36 13.05 5.87
N VAL A 59 -4.62 13.40 4.81
CA VAL A 59 -3.54 14.40 4.85
C VAL A 59 -3.92 15.73 4.20
N ALA A 60 -5.03 15.80 3.45
CA ALA A 60 -5.56 17.07 2.92
C ALA A 60 -6.03 18.04 4.02
#